data_AF-A0A645CHT5-F1
#
_entry.id   AF-A0A645CHT5-F1
#
_cell.length_a   1.000
_cell.length_b   1.000
_cell.length_c   1.000
_cell.angle_alpha   90.00
_cell.angle_beta   90.00
_cell.angle_gamma   90.00
#
_symmetry.space_group_name_H-M   'P 1'
#
loop_
_entity.id
_entity.type
_entity.pdbx_description
1 polymer ?
#
loop_
_entity_poly.entity_id
_entity_poly.type
_entity_poly.pdbx_seq_one_letter_code
_entity_poly.pdbx_strand_id
1 'polypeptide(L)'
;MGGDQLPHIEQGRKIVRRFNSLYGKGKIIIKEPQALISNTPRLIGLDGNSKMGKSLGNAIYLSDTIEEVNEKVKSAITDKSRISIKDKGNPDICTVSKYHEAINHSEYENICEMCRNANIGCIACKDLLSKKINLLLAPFREKRVYYEGHKSKVRDIIIEGSKKANRIGNETIENVKKAMNIYMD
;
A
#
# COMPACT_ATOMS: atom_id res chain seq x y z
N MET A 1 3.45 0.01 -8.73
CA MET A 1 2.08 0.50 -9.02
C MET A 1 1.12 -0.69 -9.08
N GLY A 2 -0.16 -0.47 -8.73
CA GLY A 2 -1.20 -1.47 -8.95
C GLY A 2 -1.50 -1.64 -10.45
N GLY A 3 -1.91 -2.84 -10.86
CA GLY A 3 -2.22 -3.13 -12.27
C GLY A 3 -3.32 -2.24 -12.86
N ASP A 4 -4.22 -1.72 -12.03
CA ASP A 4 -5.27 -0.76 -12.40
C ASP A 4 -4.73 0.57 -12.92
N GLN A 5 -3.47 0.90 -12.65
CA GLN A 5 -2.84 2.14 -13.11
C GLN A 5 -2.11 1.98 -14.46
N LEU A 6 -2.04 0.76 -15.01
CA LEU A 6 -1.38 0.50 -16.30
C LEU A 6 -1.95 1.33 -17.46
N PRO A 7 -3.28 1.49 -17.62
CA PRO A 7 -3.84 2.33 -18.67
C PRO A 7 -3.32 3.78 -18.62
N HIS A 8 -3.10 4.33 -17.42
CA HIS A 8 -2.58 5.68 -17.25
C HIS A 8 -1.11 5.79 -17.68
N ILE A 9 -0.29 4.80 -17.36
CA ILE A 9 1.11 4.77 -17.83
C ILE A 9 1.15 4.61 -19.35
N GLU A 10 0.32 3.76 -19.94
CA GLU A 10 0.25 3.63 -21.41
C GLU A 10 -0.19 4.92 -22.09
N GLN A 11 -1.15 5.64 -21.51
CA GLN A 11 -1.52 6.97 -21.99
C GLN A 11 -0.33 7.93 -21.91
N GLY A 12 0.40 7.94 -20.80
CA GLY A 12 1.63 8.72 -20.65
C GLY A 12 2.69 8.38 -21.70
N ARG A 13 2.91 7.08 -21.98
CA ARG A 13 3.85 6.62 -23.03
C ARG A 13 3.44 7.12 -24.41
N LYS A 14 2.16 7.03 -24.76
CA LYS A 14 1.63 7.54 -26.03
C LYS A 14 1.89 9.04 -26.18
N ILE A 15 1.64 9.82 -25.12
CA ILE A 15 1.90 11.27 -25.10
C ILE A 15 3.40 11.54 -25.30
N VAL A 16 4.27 10.86 -24.56
CA VAL A 16 5.73 11.03 -24.66
C VAL A 16 6.26 10.69 -26.06
N ARG A 17 5.85 9.55 -26.61
CA ARG A 17 6.25 9.13 -27.97
C ARG A 17 5.78 10.13 -29.01
N ARG A 18 4.53 10.61 -28.90
CA ARG A 18 3.96 11.60 -29.83
C ARG A 18 4.72 12.93 -29.74
N PHE A 19 5.03 13.39 -28.52
CA PHE A 19 5.81 14.60 -28.30
C PHE A 19 7.20 14.51 -28.94
N ASN A 20 7.95 13.44 -28.63
CA ASN A 20 9.29 13.24 -29.18
C ASN A 20 9.27 13.10 -30.71
N SER A 21 8.24 12.48 -31.29
CA SER A 21 8.06 12.40 -32.74
C SER A 21 7.78 13.77 -33.39
N LEU A 22 6.99 14.63 -32.75
CA LEU A 22 6.64 15.95 -33.28
C LEU A 22 7.76 16.97 -33.12
N TYR A 23 8.38 17.03 -31.95
CA TYR A 23 9.27 18.13 -31.55
C TYR A 23 10.72 17.70 -31.32
N GLY A 24 10.99 16.40 -31.21
CA GLY A 24 12.31 15.90 -30.82
C GLY A 24 13.38 15.99 -31.91
N LYS A 25 13.02 16.11 -33.19
CA LYS A 25 13.96 16.18 -34.33
C LYS A 25 15.03 15.08 -34.29
N GLY A 26 14.61 13.85 -33.99
CA GLY A 26 15.50 12.69 -33.83
C GLY A 26 16.17 12.55 -32.46
N LYS A 27 15.91 13.46 -31.52
CA LYS A 27 16.37 13.39 -30.13
C LYS A 27 15.23 13.03 -29.17
N ILE A 28 15.57 12.37 -28.07
CA ILE A 28 14.63 12.09 -26.98
C ILE A 28 14.63 13.30 -26.04
N ILE A 29 13.51 14.02 -25.98
CA ILE A 29 13.34 15.18 -25.09
C ILE A 29 12.74 14.75 -23.76
N ILE A 30 11.71 13.91 -23.81
CA ILE A 30 11.07 13.33 -22.62
C ILE A 30 11.33 11.83 -22.60
N LYS A 31 11.82 11.31 -21.47
CA LYS A 31 12.04 9.87 -21.29
C LYS A 31 10.72 9.14 -21.09
N GLU A 32 10.55 8.00 -21.75
CA GLU A 32 9.34 7.20 -21.63
C GLU A 32 9.28 6.51 -20.24
N PRO A 33 8.16 6.59 -19.51
CA PRO A 33 8.04 5.97 -18.21
C PRO A 33 7.98 4.44 -18.31
N GLN A 34 8.56 3.75 -17.33
CA GLN A 34 8.45 2.30 -17.18
C GLN A 34 7.47 1.95 -16.05
N ALA A 35 6.50 1.10 -16.35
CA ALA A 35 5.61 0.55 -15.34
C ALA A 35 6.38 -0.44 -14.46
N LEU A 36 6.29 -0.26 -13.14
CA LEU A 36 6.82 -1.19 -12.15
C LEU A 36 5.64 -1.80 -11.38
N ILE A 37 5.15 -2.93 -11.85
CA ILE A 37 3.96 -3.60 -11.29
C ILE A 37 4.37 -4.38 -10.04
N SER A 38 3.61 -4.20 -8.96
CA SER A 38 3.79 -5.03 -7.77
C SER A 38 3.06 -6.36 -7.95
N ASN A 39 3.73 -7.46 -7.62
CA ASN A 39 3.13 -8.79 -7.57
C ASN A 39 2.35 -9.02 -6.26
N THR A 40 2.40 -8.07 -5.32
CA THR A 40 1.71 -8.18 -4.04
C THR A 40 0.21 -7.92 -4.25
N PRO A 41 -0.66 -8.88 -3.89
CA PRO A 41 -2.10 -8.68 -4.01
C PRO A 41 -2.57 -7.53 -3.12
N ARG A 42 -3.69 -6.91 -3.50
CA ARG A 42 -4.31 -5.89 -2.65
C ARG A 42 -4.73 -6.52 -1.32
N LEU A 43 -4.44 -5.83 -0.23
CA LEU A 43 -4.91 -6.24 1.09
C LEU A 43 -6.43 -6.04 1.16
N ILE A 44 -7.11 -7.11 1.57
CA ILE A 44 -8.56 -7.14 1.71
C ILE A 44 -9.00 -6.39 2.98
N GLY A 45 -10.26 -5.96 3.01
CA GLY A 45 -10.85 -5.38 4.22
C GLY A 45 -11.06 -6.43 5.31
N LEU A 46 -11.09 -5.98 6.57
CA LEU A 46 -11.40 -6.88 7.70
C LEU A 46 -12.82 -7.45 7.63
N ASP A 47 -13.70 -6.82 6.88
CA ASP A 47 -15.07 -7.25 6.55
C ASP A 47 -15.13 -8.27 5.38
N GLY A 48 -13.99 -8.71 4.85
CA GLY A 48 -13.92 -9.64 3.72
C GLY A 48 -14.13 -9.00 2.36
N ASN A 49 -14.31 -7.67 2.28
CA ASN A 49 -14.33 -6.99 0.99
C ASN A 49 -12.98 -7.11 0.28
N SER A 50 -13.00 -7.13 -1.05
CA SER A 50 -11.81 -7.27 -1.91
C SER A 50 -10.79 -6.13 -1.77
N LYS A 51 -11.12 -5.08 -1.01
CA LYS A 51 -10.29 -3.90 -0.79
C LYS A 51 -10.48 -3.35 0.62
N MET A 52 -9.36 -3.10 1.29
CA MET A 52 -9.32 -2.22 2.45
C MET A 52 -9.50 -0.75 2.03
N GLY A 53 -10.38 0.00 2.72
CA GLY A 53 -10.61 1.40 2.44
C GLY A 53 -11.11 2.20 3.63
N LYS A 54 -10.61 3.44 3.77
CA LYS A 54 -11.07 4.39 4.80
C LYS A 54 -12.58 4.63 4.77
N SER A 55 -13.15 4.83 3.59
CA SER A 55 -14.59 5.06 3.40
C SER A 55 -15.45 3.84 3.71
N LEU A 56 -14.86 2.64 3.71
CA LEU A 56 -15.55 1.39 4.02
C LEU A 56 -15.51 1.07 5.52
N GLY A 57 -14.75 1.82 6.32
CA GLY A 57 -14.59 1.56 7.75
C GLY A 57 -13.89 0.24 8.09
N ASN A 58 -13.31 -0.45 7.11
CA ASN A 58 -12.76 -1.80 7.24
C ASN A 58 -11.22 -1.83 7.32
N ALA A 59 -10.60 -0.68 7.65
CA ALA A 59 -9.17 -0.45 7.57
C ALA A 59 -8.47 -0.40 8.93
N ILE A 60 -7.26 -0.95 8.96
CA ILE A 60 -6.27 -0.71 10.02
C ILE A 60 -5.35 0.41 9.55
N TYR A 61 -5.28 1.50 10.30
CA TYR A 61 -4.41 2.63 10.00
C TYR A 61 -3.04 2.44 10.64
N LEU A 62 -2.00 2.96 9.98
CA LEU A 62 -0.64 2.96 10.54
C LEU A 62 -0.53 3.73 11.86
N SER A 63 -1.49 4.62 12.13
CA SER A 63 -1.56 5.43 13.35
C SER A 63 -2.48 4.85 14.42
N ASP A 64 -3.18 3.74 14.15
CA ASP A 64 -4.08 3.15 15.15
C ASP A 64 -3.31 2.78 16.41
N THR A 65 -3.90 2.94 17.59
CA THR A 65 -3.31 2.48 18.86
C THR A 65 -3.27 0.96 18.95
N ILE A 66 -2.65 0.43 20.00
CA ILE A 66 -2.62 -1.02 20.24
C ILE A 66 -4.04 -1.56 20.42
N GLU A 67 -4.85 -0.82 21.17
CA GLU A 67 -6.24 -1.14 21.50
C GLU A 67 -7.11 -1.13 20.25
N GLU A 68 -7.01 -0.07 19.43
CA GLU A 68 -7.76 0.05 18.17
C GLU A 68 -7.42 -1.09 17.19
N VAL A 69 -6.15 -1.47 17.08
CA VAL A 69 -5.74 -2.63 16.27
C VAL A 69 -6.37 -3.92 16.80
N ASN A 70 -6.30 -4.14 18.12
CA ASN A 70 -6.82 -5.35 18.75
C ASN A 70 -8.33 -5.47 18.53
N GLU A 71 -9.08 -4.37 18.72
CA GLU A 71 -10.53 -4.33 18.49
C GLU A 71 -10.90 -4.57 17.02
N LYS A 72 -10.20 -3.90 16.09
CA LYS A 72 -10.45 -4.07 14.65
C LYS A 72 -10.19 -5.50 14.20
N VAL A 73 -9.05 -6.09 14.56
CA VAL A 73 -8.72 -7.48 14.23
C VAL A 73 -9.70 -8.45 14.88
N LYS A 74 -10.15 -8.18 16.10
CA LYS A 74 -11.17 -8.99 16.77
C LYS A 74 -12.47 -9.05 15.96
N SER A 75 -12.85 -7.96 15.31
CA SER A 75 -14.05 -7.87 14.46
C SER A 75 -13.91 -8.51 13.07
N ALA A 76 -12.70 -8.91 12.65
CA ALA A 76 -12.45 -9.41 11.31
C ALA A 76 -13.28 -10.66 10.97
N ILE A 77 -13.81 -10.74 9.75
CA ILE A 77 -14.63 -11.88 9.30
C ILE A 77 -13.75 -13.11 9.09
N THR A 78 -14.11 -14.21 9.73
CA THR A 78 -13.48 -15.52 9.55
C THR A 78 -14.40 -16.43 8.73
N ASP A 79 -13.98 -17.68 8.55
CA ASP A 79 -14.82 -18.74 8.01
C ASP A 79 -16.15 -18.84 8.79
N LYS A 80 -17.27 -18.57 8.10
CA LYS A 80 -18.62 -18.59 8.69
C LYS A 80 -19.10 -20.00 9.04
N SER A 81 -18.53 -21.02 8.41
CA SER A 81 -18.87 -22.43 8.68
C SER A 81 -18.27 -22.93 9.99
N ARG A 82 -17.29 -22.20 10.54
CA ARG A 82 -16.61 -22.54 11.78
C ARG A 82 -17.32 -21.92 12.99
N ILE A 83 -18.26 -22.66 13.58
CA ILE A 83 -19.10 -22.19 14.69
C ILE A 83 -18.40 -22.42 16.04
N SER A 84 -17.71 -23.55 16.19
CA SER A 84 -17.02 -23.98 17.41
C SER A 84 -15.51 -24.12 17.18
N ILE A 85 -14.74 -24.11 18.27
CA ILE A 85 -13.29 -24.36 18.23
C ILE A 85 -12.95 -25.74 17.67
N LYS A 86 -13.85 -26.71 17.87
CA LYS A 86 -13.73 -28.11 17.41
C LYS A 86 -14.00 -28.27 15.92
N ASP A 87 -14.62 -27.28 15.29
CA ASP A 87 -14.89 -27.31 13.86
C ASP A 87 -13.61 -26.96 13.10
N LYS A 88 -13.31 -27.76 12.07
CA LYS A 88 -12.21 -27.48 11.15
C LYS A 88 -12.52 -26.20 10.37
N GLY A 89 -11.53 -25.32 10.25
CA GLY A 89 -11.68 -24.09 9.48
C GLY A 89 -11.09 -24.19 8.08
N ASN A 90 -11.51 -23.28 7.21
CA ASN A 90 -10.90 -23.07 5.91
C ASN A 90 -10.14 -21.72 5.85
N PRO A 91 -8.79 -21.73 5.90
CA PRO A 91 -7.98 -20.51 5.78
C PRO A 91 -8.15 -19.77 4.46
N ASP A 92 -8.55 -20.44 3.38
CA ASP A 92 -8.57 -19.85 2.03
C ASP A 92 -9.68 -18.80 1.87
N ILE A 93 -10.75 -18.90 2.69
CA ILE A 93 -11.87 -17.97 2.74
C ILE A 93 -11.84 -17.05 3.97
N CYS A 94 -10.76 -17.09 4.75
CA CYS A 94 -10.65 -16.38 6.03
C CYS A 94 -9.85 -15.09 5.88
N THR A 95 -10.38 -13.95 6.33
CA THR A 95 -9.66 -12.68 6.23
C THR A 95 -8.40 -12.64 7.08
N VAL A 96 -8.46 -13.22 8.29
CA VAL A 96 -7.35 -13.30 9.24
C VAL A 96 -6.17 -14.07 8.63
N SER A 97 -6.46 -15.14 7.87
CA SER A 97 -5.44 -15.91 7.13
C SER A 97 -4.72 -15.04 6.11
N LYS A 98 -5.46 -14.25 5.31
CA LYS A 98 -4.87 -13.33 4.31
C LYS A 98 -3.99 -12.25 4.92
N TYR A 99 -4.28 -11.82 6.14
CA TYR A 99 -3.39 -10.90 6.86
C TYR A 99 -2.14 -11.61 7.36
N HIS A 100 -2.24 -12.83 7.90
CA HIS A 100 -1.07 -13.62 8.25
C HIS A 100 -0.17 -13.90 7.04
N GLU A 101 -0.74 -14.20 5.87
CA GLU A 101 -0.01 -14.34 4.62
C GLU A 101 0.80 -13.07 4.31
N ALA A 102 0.18 -11.89 4.44
CA ALA A 102 0.82 -10.63 4.10
C ALA A 102 1.90 -10.16 5.09
N ILE A 103 1.79 -10.49 6.39
CA ILE A 103 2.65 -9.90 7.44
C ILE A 103 3.42 -10.91 8.29
N ASN A 104 3.01 -12.18 8.30
CA ASN A 104 3.52 -13.22 9.19
C ASN A 104 3.95 -14.47 8.39
N HIS A 105 4.64 -14.27 7.27
CA HIS A 105 5.03 -15.31 6.32
C HIS A 105 5.71 -16.53 6.98
N SER A 106 6.51 -16.31 8.04
CA SER A 106 7.26 -17.38 8.73
C SER A 106 6.37 -18.37 9.52
N GLU A 107 5.21 -17.93 9.99
CA GLU A 107 4.28 -18.77 10.78
C GLU A 107 2.99 -19.08 10.02
N TYR A 108 2.78 -18.45 8.86
CA TYR A 108 1.55 -18.54 8.07
C TYR A 108 1.13 -19.99 7.80
N GLU A 109 2.02 -20.83 7.29
CA GLU A 109 1.70 -22.22 6.95
C GLU A 109 1.29 -23.03 8.18
N ASN A 110 1.99 -22.85 9.31
CA ASN A 110 1.67 -23.52 10.56
C ASN A 110 0.29 -23.07 11.09
N ILE A 111 0.00 -21.77 11.08
CA ILE A 111 -1.30 -21.23 11.51
C ILE A 111 -2.44 -21.80 10.63
N CYS A 112 -2.20 -21.90 9.32
CA CYS A 112 -3.15 -22.49 8.38
C CYS A 112 -3.38 -23.98 8.67
N GLU A 113 -2.32 -24.74 8.94
CA GLU A 113 -2.42 -26.16 9.33
C GLU A 113 -3.20 -26.34 10.64
N MET A 114 -2.88 -25.56 11.68
CA MET A 114 -3.61 -25.58 12.95
C MET A 114 -5.10 -25.25 12.74
N CYS A 115 -5.43 -24.31 11.85
CA CYS A 115 -6.81 -23.94 11.54
C CYS A 115 -7.57 -25.09 10.85
N ARG A 116 -6.96 -25.72 9.84
CA ARG A 116 -7.54 -26.87 9.11
C ARG A 116 -7.74 -28.09 10.00
N ASN A 117 -6.89 -28.26 11.01
CA ASN A 117 -6.94 -29.37 11.96
C ASN A 117 -7.72 -29.06 13.25
N ALA A 118 -8.35 -27.89 13.37
CA ALA A 118 -9.06 -27.45 14.57
C ALA A 118 -8.19 -27.37 15.84
N ASN A 119 -6.88 -27.20 15.69
CA ASN A 119 -5.90 -27.08 16.78
C ASN A 119 -5.75 -25.64 17.32
N ILE A 120 -6.32 -24.64 16.64
CA ILE A 120 -6.34 -23.23 17.10
C ILE A 120 -7.72 -22.60 16.88
N GLY A 121 -8.28 -21.95 17.90
CA GLY A 121 -9.53 -21.18 17.76
C GLY A 121 -9.36 -19.83 17.05
N CYS A 122 -10.42 -19.32 16.43
CA CYS A 122 -10.38 -18.03 15.72
C CYS A 122 -9.96 -16.85 16.61
N ILE A 123 -10.34 -16.85 17.90
CA ILE A 123 -9.95 -15.81 18.85
C ILE A 123 -8.43 -15.83 19.07
N ALA A 124 -7.87 -16.99 19.40
CA ALA A 124 -6.42 -17.13 19.60
C ALA A 124 -5.63 -16.80 18.33
N CYS A 125 -6.12 -17.20 17.15
CA CYS A 125 -5.52 -16.83 15.86
C CYS A 125 -5.52 -15.31 15.63
N LYS A 126 -6.65 -14.63 15.91
CA LYS A 126 -6.74 -13.17 15.87
C LYS A 126 -5.80 -12.49 16.85
N ASP A 127 -5.63 -13.02 18.06
CA ASP A 127 -4.69 -12.47 19.04
C ASP A 127 -3.23 -12.58 18.56
N LEU A 128 -2.87 -13.69 17.91
CA LEU A 128 -1.55 -13.84 17.27
C LEU A 128 -1.37 -12.79 16.16
N LEU A 129 -2.38 -12.59 15.31
CA LEU A 129 -2.34 -11.59 14.26
C LEU A 129 -2.16 -10.18 14.83
N SER A 130 -2.96 -9.81 15.82
CA SER A 130 -2.89 -8.51 16.48
C SER A 130 -1.51 -8.23 17.06
N LYS A 131 -0.86 -9.22 17.69
CA LYS A 131 0.51 -9.08 18.19
C LYS A 131 1.49 -8.76 17.05
N LYS A 132 1.41 -9.49 15.93
CA LYS A 132 2.28 -9.26 14.76
C LYS A 132 2.05 -7.90 14.12
N ILE A 133 0.79 -7.47 13.96
CA ILE A 133 0.46 -6.12 13.45
C ILE A 133 1.02 -5.06 14.40
N ASN A 134 0.82 -5.20 15.71
CA ASN A 134 1.31 -4.21 16.67
C ASN A 134 2.84 -4.11 16.70
N LEU A 135 3.55 -5.23 16.58
CA LEU A 135 5.01 -5.24 16.44
C LEU A 135 5.45 -4.51 15.15
N LEU A 136 4.77 -4.75 14.03
CA LEU A 136 5.02 -4.06 12.77
C LEU A 136 4.75 -2.54 12.88
N LEU A 137 3.69 -2.15 13.60
CA LEU A 137 3.27 -0.75 13.72
C LEU A 137 4.04 0.06 14.76
N ALA A 138 4.65 -0.58 15.75
CA ALA A 138 5.41 0.06 16.81
C ALA A 138 6.42 1.12 16.30
N PRO A 139 7.36 0.81 15.36
CA PRO A 139 8.31 1.80 14.87
C PRO A 139 7.65 2.94 14.07
N PHE A 140 6.49 2.71 13.45
CA PHE A 140 5.77 3.76 12.73
C PHE A 140 5.07 4.72 13.70
N ARG A 141 4.48 4.20 14.77
CA ARG A 141 3.86 5.01 15.84
C ARG A 141 4.89 5.89 16.53
N GLU A 142 6.06 5.34 16.87
CA GLU A 142 7.15 6.09 17.48
C GLU A 142 7.62 7.24 16.58
N LYS A 143 7.90 6.94 15.29
CA LYS A 143 8.26 7.98 14.31
C LYS A 143 7.16 9.02 14.13
N ARG A 144 5.89 8.60 14.14
CA ARG A 144 4.76 9.51 14.02
C ARG A 144 4.72 10.50 15.20
N VAL A 145 4.81 10.01 16.43
CA VAL A 145 4.83 10.85 17.64
C VAL A 145 5.99 11.87 17.57
N TYR A 146 7.17 11.40 17.15
CA TYR A 146 8.31 12.29 16.93
C TYR A 146 7.98 13.43 15.94
N TYR A 147 7.43 13.12 14.77
CA TYR A 147 7.11 14.12 13.76
C TYR A 147 5.91 15.01 14.13
N GLU A 148 4.98 14.52 14.95
CA GLU A 148 3.89 15.32 15.51
C GLU A 148 4.41 16.40 16.47
N GLY A 149 5.46 16.09 17.23
CA GLY A 149 6.19 17.06 18.06
C GLY A 149 7.14 17.98 17.27
N HIS A 150 7.53 17.59 16.05
CA HIS A 150 8.48 18.31 15.21
C HIS A 150 7.88 18.74 13.87
N LYS A 151 6.73 19.42 13.90
CA LYS A 151 6.00 19.83 12.68
C LYS A 151 6.83 20.71 11.74
N SER A 152 7.77 21.51 12.25
CA SER A 152 8.70 22.29 11.42
C SER A 152 9.53 21.37 10.52
N LYS A 153 10.10 20.29 11.06
CA LYS A 153 10.87 19.31 10.27
C LYS A 153 10.04 18.68 9.16
N VAL A 154 8.76 18.37 9.42
CA VAL A 154 7.86 17.84 8.38
C VAL A 154 7.67 18.87 7.25
N ARG A 155 7.45 20.14 7.61
CA ARG A 155 7.36 21.24 6.62
C ARG A 155 8.65 21.39 5.83
N ASP A 156 9.79 21.36 6.50
CA ASP A 156 11.10 21.50 5.85
C ASP A 156 11.34 20.36 4.86
N ILE A 157 11.02 19.11 5.22
CA ILE A 157 11.10 17.96 4.32
C ILE A 157 10.24 18.17 3.06
N ILE A 158 9.00 18.65 3.23
CA ILE A 158 8.10 18.94 2.11
C ILE A 158 8.67 20.06 1.24
N ILE A 159 9.09 21.17 1.84
CA ILE A 159 9.63 22.35 1.14
C ILE A 159 10.88 21.96 0.34
N GLU A 160 11.84 21.27 0.96
CA GLU A 160 13.06 20.86 0.28
C GLU A 160 12.79 19.83 -0.83
N GLY A 161 11.88 18.88 -0.58
CA GLY A 161 11.40 17.95 -1.61
C GLY A 161 10.77 18.68 -2.80
N SER A 162 9.91 19.66 -2.54
CA SER A 162 9.27 20.50 -3.56
C SER A 162 10.28 21.34 -4.33
N LYS A 163 11.26 21.96 -3.67
CA LYS A 163 12.34 22.70 -4.34
C LYS A 163 13.13 21.80 -5.28
N LYS A 164 13.51 20.60 -4.83
CA LYS A 164 14.22 19.61 -5.64
C LYS A 164 13.39 19.18 -6.85
N ALA A 165 12.11 18.87 -6.65
CA ALA A 165 11.20 18.49 -7.73
C ALA A 165 11.00 19.63 -8.73
N ASN A 166 10.82 20.87 -8.26
CA ASN A 166 10.67 22.05 -9.12
C ASN A 166 11.91 22.31 -9.97
N ARG A 167 13.12 22.14 -9.42
CA ARG A 167 14.35 22.29 -10.21
C ARG A 167 14.37 21.33 -11.41
N ILE A 168 14.04 20.06 -11.17
CA ILE A 168 14.00 19.02 -12.23
C ILE A 168 12.85 19.30 -13.22
N GLY A 169 11.69 19.69 -12.70
CA GLY A 169 10.52 20.04 -13.52
C GLY A 169 10.78 21.24 -14.42
N ASN A 170 11.38 22.30 -13.90
CA ASN A 170 11.72 23.52 -14.64
C ASN A 170 12.73 23.24 -15.75
N GLU A 171 13.78 22.46 -15.46
CA GLU A 171 14.75 22.01 -16.48
C GLU A 171 14.05 21.20 -17.58
N THR A 172 13.11 20.34 -17.23
CA THR A 172 12.31 19.57 -18.19
C THR A 172 11.43 20.48 -19.06
N ILE A 173 10.75 21.44 -18.44
CA ILE A 173 9.87 22.40 -19.14
C ILE A 173 10.67 23.30 -20.08
N GLU A 174 11.85 23.76 -19.68
CA GLU A 174 12.75 24.52 -20.53
C GLU A 174 13.13 23.72 -21.79
N ASN A 175 13.52 22.45 -21.64
CA ASN A 175 13.82 21.58 -22.78
C ASN A 175 12.60 21.36 -23.70
N VAL A 176 11.42 21.21 -23.11
CA VAL A 176 10.15 21.09 -23.84
C VAL A 176 9.83 22.36 -24.63
N LYS A 177 9.90 23.53 -24.01
CA LYS A 177 9.65 24.83 -24.66
C LYS A 177 10.62 25.09 -25.80
N LYS A 178 11.92 24.81 -25.60
CA LYS A 178 12.96 24.90 -26.64
C LYS A 178 12.64 23.97 -27.82
N ALA A 179 12.26 22.73 -27.56
CA ALA A 179 11.91 21.78 -28.63
C ALA A 179 10.66 22.23 -29.44
N MET A 180 9.73 22.91 -28.79
CA MET A 180 8.52 23.47 -29.41
C MET A 180 8.73 24.85 -30.07
N ASN A 181 9.92 25.45 -29.95
CA ASN A 181 10.23 26.84 -30.34
C ASN A 181 9.29 27.88 -29.71
N ILE A 182 8.92 27.69 -28.44
CA ILE A 182 8.16 28.70 -27.68
C ILE A 182 9.15 29.73 -27.13
N TYR A 183 8.91 31.01 -27.40
CA TYR A 183 9.72 32.11 -26.85
C TYR A 183 9.74 32.03 -25.32
N MET A 184 10.94 32.13 -24.76
CA MET A 184 11.13 32.23 -23.31
C MET A 184 11.62 33.64 -23.02
N ASP A 185 10.74 34.48 -22.48
CA ASP A 185 11.09 35.77 -21.88
C ASP A 185 11.79 35.55 -20.53
#